data_AF-A0A935J873-F1
#
_entry.id   AF-A0A935J873-F1
#
_cell.length_a   1.000
_cell.length_b   1.000
_cell.length_c   1.000
_cell.angle_alpha   90.00
_cell.angle_beta   90.00
_cell.angle_gamma   90.00
#
_symmetry.space_group_name_H-M   'P 1'
#
loop_
_entity.id
_entity.type
_entity.pdbx_description
1 polymer ?
#
loop_
_entity_poly.entity_id
_entity_poly.type
_entity_poly.pdbx_seq_one_letter_code
_entity_poly.pdbx_strand_id
1 'polypeptide(L)' 'MGKHYPKEVKLEAIRMYYEEGMTQGAITEVLGIRDQYRVKKWVKAYRREGLEAFDRMKNRSV' A
#
# COMPACT_ATOMS: atom_id res chain seq x y z
N MET A 1 0.91 14.50 11.03
CA MET A 1 1.87 14.32 9.92
C MET A 1 1.82 12.88 9.44
N GLY A 2 1.25 12.60 8.26
CA GLY A 2 1.16 11.22 7.76
C GLY A 2 2.52 10.73 7.27
N LYS A 3 2.96 9.54 7.69
CA LYS A 3 4.22 8.95 7.21
C LYS A 3 4.13 8.64 5.70
N HIS A 4 4.95 9.27 4.88
CA HIS A 4 5.07 8.87 3.48
C HIS A 4 5.82 7.53 3.43
N TYR A 5 5.25 6.57 2.71
CA TYR A 5 5.91 5.30 2.43
C TYR A 5 6.40 5.34 0.99
N PRO A 6 7.64 4.87 0.73
CA PRO A 6 8.18 4.78 -0.62
C PRO A 6 7.36 3.81 -1.47
N LYS A 7 7.50 3.91 -2.80
CA LYS A 7 6.76 3.07 -3.74
C LYS A 7 7.02 1.58 -3.49
N GLU A 8 8.26 1.23 -3.16
CA GLU A 8 8.69 -0.14 -2.88
C GLU A 8 7.86 -0.79 -1.77
N VAL A 9 7.66 -0.10 -0.64
CA VAL A 9 6.83 -0.62 0.48
C VAL A 9 5.38 -0.82 0.05
N LYS A 10 4.85 0.03 -0.84
CA LYS A 10 3.48 -0.15 -1.35
C LYS A 10 3.38 -1.36 -2.26
N LEU A 11 4.37 -1.56 -3.13
CA LEU A 11 4.43 -2.71 -4.04
C LEU A 11 4.57 -4.01 -3.26
N GLU A 12 5.43 -4.03 -2.24
CA GLU A 12 5.61 -5.20 -1.37
C GLU A 12 4.32 -5.56 -0.63
N ALA A 13 3.58 -4.56 -0.14
CA ALA A 13 2.26 -4.78 0.47
C ALA A 13 1.24 -5.39 -0.51
N ILE A 14 1.26 -5.00 -1.79
CA ILE A 14 0.38 -5.60 -2.81
C ILE A 14 0.81 -7.04 -3.12
N ARG A 15 2.11 -7.29 -3.27
CA ARG A 15 2.66 -8.63 -3.48
C ARG A 15 2.25 -9.58 -2.35
N MET A 16 2.47 -9.20 -1.09
CA MET A 16 2.06 -10.00 0.08
C MET A 16 0.54 -10.27 0.08
N TYR A 17 -0.28 -9.30 -0.33
CA TYR A 17 -1.73 -9.48 -0.38
C TYR A 17 -2.20 -10.43 -1.49
N TYR A 18 -1.67 -10.30 -2.70
CA TYR A 18 -2.14 -11.05 -3.87
C TYR A 18 -1.39 -12.37 -4.11
N GLU A 19 -0.08 -12.41 -3.88
CA GLU A 19 0.74 -13.60 -4.09
C GLU A 19 0.75 -14.50 -2.84
N GLU A 20 0.83 -13.91 -1.64
CA GLU A 20 0.92 -14.68 -0.38
C GLU A 20 -0.43 -14.79 0.35
N GLY A 21 -1.49 -14.11 -0.13
CA GLY A 21 -2.82 -14.16 0.46
C GLY A 21 -2.90 -13.54 1.87
N MET A 22 -1.92 -12.72 2.26
CA MET A 22 -1.87 -12.14 3.59
C MET A 22 -2.99 -11.14 3.85
N THR A 23 -3.45 -11.06 5.09
CA THR A 23 -4.42 -10.05 5.50
C THR A 23 -3.77 -8.66 5.60
N GLN A 24 -4.57 -7.61 5.43
CA GLN A 24 -4.09 -6.22 5.52
C GLN A 24 -3.43 -5.92 6.87
N GLY A 25 -3.94 -6.50 7.97
CA GLY A 25 -3.38 -6.35 9.31
C GLY A 25 -2.01 -7.03 9.44
N ALA A 26 -1.87 -8.27 8.96
CA ALA A 26 -0.59 -8.97 8.97
C ALA A 26 0.47 -8.21 8.15
N ILE A 27 0.10 -7.68 6.97
CA ILE A 27 0.98 -6.86 6.14
C ILE A 27 1.40 -5.58 6.87
N THR A 28 0.49 -4.94 7.63
CA THR A 28 0.84 -3.73 8.39
C THR A 28 1.84 -4.03 9.50
N GLU A 29 1.75 -5.20 10.14
CA GLU A 29 2.70 -5.63 11.16
C GLU A 29 4.07 -5.92 10.55
N VAL A 30 4.12 -6.73 9.48
CA VAL A 30 5.35 -7.10 8.75
C VAL A 30 6.10 -5.87 8.24
N LEU A 31 5.37 -4.90 7.66
CA LEU A 31 5.97 -3.69 7.09
C LEU A 31 6.14 -2.55 8.10
N GLY A 32 5.81 -2.76 9.38
CA GLY A 32 5.89 -1.73 10.43
C GLY A 32 5.01 -0.49 10.15
N ILE A 33 3.88 -0.70 9.46
CA ILE A 33 2.95 0.36 9.08
C ILE A 33 2.01 0.64 10.24
N ARG A 34 2.17 1.81 10.87
CA ARG A 34 1.33 2.22 12.02
C ARG A 34 -0.16 2.39 11.71
N ASP A 35 -0.52 2.66 10.45
CA ASP A 35 -1.91 2.92 10.07
C ASP A 35 -2.51 1.69 9.38
N GLN A 36 -3.40 0.99 10.07
CA GLN A 36 -4.02 -0.25 9.57
C GLN A 36 -4.83 -0.06 8.27
N TYR A 37 -5.29 1.16 8.00
CA TYR A 37 -6.08 1.48 6.79
C TYR A 37 -5.20 1.82 5.59
N ARG A 38 -3.88 1.94 5.75
CA ARG A 38 -2.98 2.35 4.69
C ARG A 38 -2.85 1.29 3.61
N VAL A 39 -2.65 0.03 4.01
CA VAL A 39 -2.64 -1.11 3.09
C VAL A 39 -3.98 -1.25 2.38
N LYS A 40 -5.09 -1.04 3.09
CA LYS A 40 -6.43 -1.03 2.47
C LYS A 40 -6.58 0.01 1.36
N LYS A 41 -6.05 1.21 1.55
CA LYS A 41 -6.06 2.26 0.50
C LYS A 41 -5.22 1.85 -0.70
N TRP A 42 -4.05 1.24 -0.48
CA TRP A 42 -3.17 0.77 -1.56
C TRP A 42 -3.81 -0.35 -2.36
N VAL A 43 -4.34 -1.38 -1.69
CA VAL A 43 -5.05 -2.49 -2.34
C VAL A 43 -6.24 -1.98 -3.15
N LYS A 44 -7.05 -1.06 -2.59
CA LYS A 44 -8.19 -0.48 -3.32
C LYS A 44 -7.76 0.30 -4.57
N ALA A 45 -6.66 1.05 -4.48
CA ALA A 45 -6.17 1.82 -5.61
C ALA A 45 -5.54 0.90 -6.67
N TYR A 46 -4.77 -0.09 -6.25
CA TYR A 46 -4.20 -1.11 -7.14
C TYR A 46 -5.29 -1.89 -7.87
N ARG A 47 -6.38 -2.26 -7.19
CA ARG A 47 -7.52 -2.93 -7.84
C ARG A 47 -8.18 -2.09 -8.94
N ARG A 48 -8.11 -0.75 -8.84
CA ARG A 48 -8.77 0.17 -9.77
C ARG A 48 -7.86 0.60 -10.93
N GLU A 49 -6.60 0.89 -10.64
CA GLU A 49 -5.65 1.57 -11.54
C GLU A 49 -4.34 0.77 -11.69
N GLY A 50 -4.23 -0.43 -11.12
CA GLY A 50 -3.01 -1.25 -11.17
C GLY A 50 -1.80 -0.53 -10.56
N LEU A 51 -0.64 -0.70 -11.19
CA LEU A 51 0.61 -0.07 -10.75
C LEU A 51 0.61 1.46 -10.91
N GLU A 52 -0.19 2.00 -11.83
CA GLU A 52 -0.29 3.44 -12.09
C GLU A 52 -0.86 4.21 -10.89
N ALA A 53 -1.66 3.52 -10.06
CA ALA A 53 -2.16 4.04 -8.78
C ALA A 53 -1.03 4.62 -7.90
N PHE A 54 0.15 3.99 -7.91
CA PHE A 54 1.26 4.38 -7.05
C PHE A 54 2.04 5.58 -7.57
N ASP A 55 2.03 5.78 -8.90
CA ASP A 55 2.62 6.96 -9.52
C ASP A 55 1.78 8.21 -9.19
N ARG A 56 0.46 8.09 -9.32
CA ARG A 56 -0.49 9.15 -8.95
C ARG A 56 -0.47 9.48 -7.45
N MET A 57 -0.25 8.49 -6.58
CA MET A 57 -0.09 8.71 -5.14
C MET A 57 1.18 9.47 -4.78
N LYS A 58 2.17 9.55 -5.67
CA LYS A 58 3.38 10.37 -5.48
C LYS A 58 3.09 11.86 -5.68
N ASN A 59 2.19 12.20 -6.61
CA ASN A 59 1.88 13.58 -7.00
C ASN A 59 0.74 14.24 -6.20
N ARG A 60 0.22 13.60 -5.14
CA ARG A 60 -0.96 14.11 -4.41
C ARG A 60 -0.65 15.16 -3.33
N SER A 61 0.44 15.90 -3.51
CA SER A 61 0.90 16.98 -2.62
C SER A 61 0.58 18.37 -3.17
N VAL A 62 -0.50 18.53 -3.94
CA VAL A 62 -1.03 19.84 -4.36
C VAL A 62 -2.08 20.34 -3.38
#